data_AF-A0A4R3VUH7-F1
#
_entry.id   AF-A0A4R3VUH7-F1
#
_cell.length_a   1.000
_cell.length_b   1.000
_cell.length_c   1.000
_cell.angle_alpha   90.00
_cell.angle_beta   90.00
_cell.angle_gamma   90.00
#
_symmetry.space_group_name_H-M   'P 1'
#
loop_
_entity.id
_entity.type
_entity.pdbx_description
1 polymer ?
#
loop_
_entity_poly.entity_id
_entity_poly.type
_entity_poly.pdbx_seq_one_letter_code
_entity_poly.pdbx_strand_id
1 'polypeptide(L)' 'MNLLFFNVGKLEMSILLIPFILYLYLFYKLIVDKHLTHNERLFWVIIFLFFNALGAIAYWVWRNNKKSSIPS' A
#
# COMPACT_ATOMS: atom_id res chain seq x y z
N MET A 1 20.15 -26.41 -10.26
CA MET A 1 19.22 -25.85 -9.25
C MET A 1 19.24 -24.34 -9.36
N ASN A 2 18.05 -23.76 -9.52
CA ASN A 2 17.87 -22.50 -10.22
C ASN A 2 18.12 -21.29 -9.29
N LEU A 3 19.34 -20.74 -9.32
CA LEU A 3 19.74 -19.52 -8.60
C LEU A 3 18.99 -18.26 -9.10
N LEU A 4 18.31 -18.34 -10.25
CA LEU A 4 17.53 -17.25 -10.82
C LEU A 4 16.34 -16.84 -9.93
N PHE A 5 15.70 -17.76 -9.19
CA PHE A 5 14.57 -17.43 -8.32
C PHE A 5 14.97 -16.56 -7.12
N PHE A 6 16.19 -16.74 -6.59
CA PHE A 6 16.66 -15.97 -5.44
C PHE A 6 16.96 -14.51 -5.81
N ASN A 7 17.32 -14.25 -7.06
CA ASN A 7 17.60 -12.89 -7.54
C ASN A 7 16.32 -12.15 -7.95
N VAL A 8 15.34 -12.85 -8.55
CA VAL A 8 14.03 -12.27 -8.91
C VAL A 8 13.25 -11.85 -7.66
N GLY A 9 13.18 -12.71 -6.63
CA GLY A 9 12.49 -12.36 -5.39
C GLY A 9 13.10 -11.17 -4.64
N LYS A 10 14.43 -10.99 -4.71
CA LYS A 10 15.09 -9.79 -4.14
C LYS A 10 14.74 -8.53 -4.91
N LEU A 11 14.68 -8.61 -6.23
CA LEU A 11 14.38 -7.47 -7.09
C LEU A 11 12.93 -7.02 -6.92
N GLU A 12 11.98 -7.96 -6.85
CA GLU A 12 10.56 -7.69 -6.55
C GLU A 12 10.36 -7.06 -5.16
N MET A 13 11.04 -7.58 -4.12
CA MET A 13 11.02 -7.01 -2.78
C MET A 13 11.62 -5.60 -2.74
N SER A 14 12.68 -5.35 -3.51
CA SER A 14 13.30 -4.02 -3.61
C SER A 14 12.40 -3.02 -4.32
N ILE A 15 11.63 -3.46 -5.33
CA ILE A 15 10.63 -2.64 -6.01
C ILE A 15 9.49 -2.27 -5.05
N LEU A 16 9.03 -3.21 -4.20
CA LEU A 16 8.00 -2.95 -3.19
C LEU A 16 8.48 -2.07 -2.03
N LEU A 17 9.81 -1.99 -1.82
CA LEU A 17 10.39 -1.15 -0.78
C LEU A 17 10.18 0.35 -1.07
N ILE A 18 10.25 0.77 -2.34
CA ILE A 18 10.09 2.16 -2.75
C ILE A 18 8.70 2.72 -2.37
N PRO A 19 7.57 2.11 -2.78
CA PRO A 19 6.25 2.59 -2.39
C PRO A 19 6.03 2.45 -0.88
N PHE A 20 6.65 1.46 -0.22
CA PHE A 20 6.57 1.32 1.24
C PHE A 20 7.25 2.46 1.99
N ILE A 21 8.47 2.85 1.59
CA ILE A 21 9.19 4.00 2.16
C ILE A 21 8.40 5.29 1.92
N LEU A 22 7.86 5.48 0.72
CA LEU A 22 7.06 6.65 0.37
C LEU A 22 5.78 6.74 1.23
N TYR A 23 5.13 5.59 1.47
CA TYR A 23 3.99 5.49 2.37
C TYR A 23 4.34 5.88 3.81
N LEU A 24 5.45 5.36 4.35
CA LEU A 24 5.92 5.72 5.69
C LEU A 24 6.29 7.21 5.79
N TYR A 25 6.92 7.77 4.76
CA TYR A 25 7.27 9.18 4.72
C TYR A 25 6.02 10.08 4.73
N LEU A 26 5.00 9.76 3.93
CA LEU A 26 3.72 10.48 3.93
C LEU A 26 3.06 10.43 5.30
N PHE A 27 3.03 9.25 5.93
CA PHE A 27 2.46 9.08 7.26
C PHE A 27 3.22 9.90 8.32
N TYR A 28 4.56 9.84 8.30
CA TYR A 28 5.41 10.63 9.18
C TYR A 28 5.19 12.14 9.00
N LYS A 29 5.17 12.61 7.74
CA LYS A 29 4.95 14.01 7.40
C LYS A 29 3.62 14.49 7.98
N LEU A 30 2.56 13.71 7.83
CA LEU A 30 1.22 14.01 8.35
C LEU A 30 1.19 14.13 9.88
N ILE A 31 1.95 13.29 10.59
CA ILE A 31 2.05 13.33 12.06
C ILE A 31 2.85 14.54 12.55
N VAL A 32 3.95 14.87 11.88
CA VAL A 32 4.91 15.88 12.33
C VAL A 32 4.59 17.27 11.78
N ASP A 33 3.70 17.39 10.79
CA ASP A 33 3.33 18.66 10.18
C ASP A 33 2.83 19.65 11.23
N LYS A 34 3.54 20.78 11.34
CA LYS A 34 3.22 21.87 12.27
C LYS A 34 2.14 22.81 11.72
N HIS A 35 1.84 22.71 10.42
CA HIS A 35 0.83 23.52 9.76
C HIS A 35 -0.58 22.94 9.92
N LEU A 36 -0.71 21.68 10.35
CA LEU A 36 -1.99 21.04 10.63
C LEU A 36 -2.39 21.23 12.10
N THR A 37 -3.60 21.77 12.32
CA THR A 37 -4.22 21.78 13.64
C THR A 37 -4.51 20.35 14.12
N HIS A 38 -4.73 20.18 15.42
CA HIS A 38 -4.93 18.85 16.01
C HIS A 38 -6.10 18.08 15.36
N ASN A 39 -7.21 18.77 15.09
CA ASN A 39 -8.41 18.17 14.49
C ASN A 39 -8.18 17.81 13.02
N GLU A 40 -7.52 18.66 12.25
CA GLU A 40 -7.19 18.39 10.84
C GLU A 40 -6.23 17.20 10.73
N ARG A 41 -5.26 17.10 11.64
CA ARG A 41 -4.34 15.95 11.70
C ARG A 41 -5.09 14.65 11.96
N LEU A 42 -5.99 14.62 12.94
CA LEU A 42 -6.84 13.45 13.21
C LEU A 42 -7.67 13.06 11.99
N PHE A 43 -8.29 14.04 11.33
CA PHE A 43 -9.07 13.81 10.10
C PHE A 43 -8.22 13.18 8.99
N TRP A 44 -7.00 13.69 8.76
CA TRP A 44 -6.08 13.15 7.78
C TRP A 44 -5.59 11.73 8.12
N VAL A 45 -5.31 11.44 9.40
CA VAL A 45 -4.96 10.08 9.84
C VAL A 45 -6.11 9.10 9.56
N ILE A 46 -7.35 9.51 9.85
CA ILE A 46 -8.54 8.70 9.58
C ILE A 46 -8.67 8.44 8.08
N ILE A 47 -8.57 9.48 7.23
CA ILE A 47 -8.59 9.33 5.77
C ILE A 47 -7.52 8.34 5.31
N PHE A 48 -6.29 8.47 5.81
CA PHE A 48 -5.17 7.62 5.43
C PHE A 48 -5.42 6.13 5.75
N LEU A 49 -6.06 5.84 6.89
CA LEU A 49 -6.50 4.49 7.25
C LEU A 49 -7.63 3.99 6.33
N PHE A 50 -8.61 4.84 6.01
CA PHE A 50 -9.69 4.50 5.09
C PHE A 50 -9.18 4.18 3.69
N PHE A 51 -8.19 4.91 3.18
CA PHE A 51 -7.59 4.62 1.88
C PHE A 51 -6.91 3.24 1.83
N ASN A 52 -6.29 2.78 2.92
CA ASN A 52 -5.76 1.42 3.00
C ASN A 52 -6.89 0.38 2.93
N ALA A 53 -7.98 0.59 3.67
CA ALA A 53 -9.13 -0.30 3.62
C ALA A 53 -9.76 -0.33 2.22
N LEU A 54 -9.90 0.82 1.57
CA LEU A 54 -10.38 0.91 0.19
C LEU A 54 -9.45 0.19 -0.79
N GLY A 55 -8.14 0.32 -0.63
CA GLY A 55 -7.16 -0.42 -1.43
C GLY A 55 -7.31 -1.94 -1.27
N ALA A 56 -7.51 -2.42 -0.05
CA ALA A 56 -7.75 -3.85 0.22
C ALA A 56 -9.07 -4.33 -0.39
N ILE A 57 -10.15 -3.55 -0.28
CA ILE A 57 -11.44 -3.86 -0.89
C ILE A 57 -11.33 -3.87 -2.42
N ALA A 58 -10.68 -2.88 -3.01
CA ALA A 58 -10.45 -2.80 -4.45
C ALA A 58 -9.64 -4.00 -4.96
N TYR A 59 -8.58 -4.39 -4.24
CA TYR A 59 -7.81 -5.59 -4.54
C TYR A 59 -8.66 -6.86 -4.46
N TRP A 60 -9.51 -6.97 -3.42
CA TRP A 60 -10.40 -8.11 -3.25
C TRP A 60 -11.43 -8.21 -4.37
N VAL A 61 -12.08 -7.10 -4.74
CA VAL A 61 -13.04 -7.02 -5.85
C VAL A 61 -12.36 -7.40 -7.17
N TRP A 62 -11.16 -6.87 -7.44
CA TRP A 62 -10.40 -7.22 -8.65
C TRP A 62 -10.08 -8.72 -8.71
N ARG A 63 -9.62 -9.29 -7.59
CA ARG A 63 -9.33 -10.73 -7.49
C ARG A 63 -10.57 -11.59 -7.78
N ASN A 64 -11.72 -11.21 -7.23
CA ASN A 64 -12.96 -11.96 -7.43
C ASN A 64 -13.44 -11.91 -8.89
N ASN A 65 -13.34 -10.75 -9.55
CA ASN A 65 -13.68 -10.60 -10.97
C ASN A 65 -12.75 -11.41 -11.91
N LYS A 66 -11.46 -11.56 -11.56
CA LYS A 66 -10.55 -12.42 -12.33
C LYS A 66 -10.85 -13.92 -12.17
N LYS A 67 -11.42 -14.33 -11.02
CA LYS A 67 -11.71 -15.74 -10.76
C LYS A 67 -12.92 -16.24 -11.57
N SER A 68 -13.85 -15.37 -11.94
CA SER A 68 -15.03 -15.73 -12.75
C SER A 68 -14.75 -15.79 -14.26
N SER A 69 -13.61 -15.29 -14.74
CA SER A 69 -13.26 -15.25 -16.17
C SER A 69 -12.35 -16.39 -16.63
N ILE A 70 -11.98 -17.32 -15.74
CA ILE A 70 -11.18 -18.50 -16.08
C ILE A 70 -12.15 -19.68 -16.14
N PRO A 71 -12.54 -20.19 -17.32
CA PRO A 71 -13.33 -21.40 -17.41
C PRO A 71 -12.51 -22.57 -16.86
N SER A 72 -13.14 -23.34 -15.98
CA SER A 72 -12.63 -24.57 -15.35
C SER A 72 -12.26 -25.64 -16.36
#